data_AF-A0A5D4SFW2-F1
#
_entry.id   AF-A0A5D4SFW2-F1
#
_cell.length_a   1.000
_cell.length_b   1.000
_cell.length_c   1.000
_cell.angle_alpha   90.00
_cell.angle_beta   90.00
_cell.angle_gamma   90.00
#
_symmetry.space_group_name_H-M   'P 1'
#
loop_
_entity.id
_entity.type
_entity.pdbx_description
1 polymer ?
#
loop_
_entity_poly.entity_id
_entity_poly.type
_entity_poly.pdbx_seq_one_letter_code
_entity_poly.pdbx_strand_id
1 'polypeptide(L)'
;MDNSFFMIGGVYMNYEHIKELKILNAALIIGGLVLMFLSVTFGTAIGDSWLDGVGGMADTSNYERIVDTQTNNFVIIGSILFGAGVLTSLGTFYFSARYIKGEEE
;
A
#
# COMPACT_ATOMS: atom_id res chain seq x y z
N MET A 1 -21.35 28.41 9.03
CA MET A 1 -20.95 27.16 8.35
C MET A 1 -20.91 26.11 9.42
N ASP A 2 -21.85 25.18 9.35
CA ASP A 2 -22.10 24.20 10.40
C ASP A 2 -21.02 23.11 10.33
N ASN A 3 -20.02 23.21 11.22
CA ASN A 3 -19.00 22.18 11.40
C ASN A 3 -19.64 21.04 12.19
N SER A 4 -20.36 20.18 11.47
CA SER A 4 -20.97 18.96 11.99
C SER A 4 -19.86 18.00 12.42
N PHE A 5 -19.47 18.09 13.68
CA PHE A 5 -18.54 17.18 14.34
C PHE A 5 -19.19 15.82 14.53
N PHE A 6 -18.52 14.75 14.11
CA PHE A 6 -18.92 13.38 14.40
C PHE A 6 -17.86 12.71 15.27
N MET A 7 -18.27 12.13 16.39
CA MET A 7 -17.38 11.43 17.32
C MET A 7 -17.39 9.93 17.02
N ILE A 8 -16.21 9.36 16.77
CA ILE A 8 -15.98 7.92 16.83
C ILE A 8 -14.98 7.67 17.96
N GLY A 9 -15.39 6.97 19.01
CA GLY A 9 -14.49 6.50 20.07
C GLY A 9 -13.77 7.59 20.89
N GLY A 10 -14.32 8.81 21.00
CA GLY A 10 -13.73 9.89 21.80
C GLY A 10 -12.62 10.69 21.11
N VAL A 11 -12.40 10.48 19.80
CA VAL A 11 -11.47 11.27 18.99
C VAL A 11 -12.26 12.26 18.14
N TYR A 12 -11.98 13.55 18.32
CA TYR A 12 -12.53 14.65 17.53
C TYR A 12 -11.91 14.61 16.12
N MET A 13 -12.63 14.06 15.14
CA MET A 13 -12.22 14.07 13.73
C MET A 13 -13.06 15.06 12.92
N ASN A 14 -12.39 16.01 12.26
CA ASN A 14 -13.02 16.91 11.29
C ASN A 14 -13.26 16.13 9.97
N TYR A 15 -14.42 16.34 9.32
CA TYR A 15 -14.88 15.59 8.13
C TYR A 15 -13.84 15.54 6.99
N GLU A 16 -13.00 16.56 6.87
CA GLU A 16 -11.88 16.61 5.91
C GLU A 16 -10.85 15.49 6.15
N HIS A 17 -10.49 15.22 7.41
CA HIS A 17 -9.52 14.18 7.75
C HIS A 17 -10.06 12.78 7.44
N ILE A 18 -11.37 12.56 7.60
CA ILE A 18 -12.00 11.28 7.26
C ILE A 18 -11.97 11.04 5.74
N LYS A 19 -12.17 12.10 4.95
CA LYS A 19 -12.06 12.05 3.49
C LYS A 19 -10.62 11.75 3.05
N GLU A 20 -9.64 12.42 3.66
CA GLU A 20 -8.22 12.21 3.39
C GLU A 20 -7.78 10.79 3.71
N LEU A 21 -8.19 10.24 4.86
CA LEU A 21 -7.87 8.86 5.25
C LEU A 21 -8.45 7.83 4.27
N LYS A 22 -9.65 8.06 3.72
CA LYS A 22 -10.25 7.18 2.70
C LYS A 22 -9.48 7.24 1.38
N ILE A 23 -9.06 8.43 0.96
CA ILE A 23 -8.25 8.60 -0.26
C ILE A 23 -6.88 7.96 -0.08
N LEU A 24 -6.23 8.17 1.07
CA LEU A 24 -4.96 7.57 1.42
C LEU A 24 -5.06 6.03 1.38
N ASN A 25 -6.09 5.47 2.00
CA ASN A 25 -6.29 4.01 2.01
C ASN A 25 -6.52 3.44 0.61
N ALA A 26 -7.35 4.10 -0.21
CA ALA A 26 -7.56 3.70 -1.60
C ALA A 26 -6.24 3.77 -2.41
N ALA A 27 -5.44 4.82 -2.19
CA ALA A 27 -4.13 4.96 -2.81
C ALA A 27 -3.15 3.88 -2.35
N LEU A 28 -3.17 3.46 -1.08
CA LEU A 28 -2.34 2.34 -0.58
C LEU A 28 -2.72 1.01 -1.25
N ILE A 29 -4.01 0.71 -1.36
CA ILE A 29 -4.49 -0.53 -1.98
C ILE A 29 -4.13 -0.57 -3.47
N ILE A 30 -4.46 0.49 -4.20
CA ILE A 30 -4.15 0.59 -5.64
C ILE A 30 -2.64 0.61 -5.85
N GLY A 31 -1.91 1.39 -5.06
CA GLY A 31 -0.46 1.48 -5.11
C GLY A 31 0.22 0.14 -4.84
N GLY A 32 -0.23 -0.60 -3.83
CA GLY A 32 0.27 -1.94 -3.51
C GLY A 32 0.03 -2.95 -4.64
N LEU A 33 -1.17 -2.96 -5.23
CA LEU A 33 -1.49 -3.78 -6.40
C LEU A 33 -0.60 -3.43 -7.60
N VAL A 34 -0.49 -2.15 -7.93
CA VAL A 34 0.32 -1.65 -9.05
C VAL A 34 1.80 -2.04 -8.85
N LEU A 35 2.32 -1.91 -7.63
CA LEU A 35 3.69 -2.32 -7.30
C LEU A 35 3.92 -3.82 -7.53
N MET A 36 2.96 -4.67 -7.16
CA MET A 36 3.05 -6.12 -7.37
C MET A 36 3.14 -6.47 -8.85
N PHE A 37 2.27 -5.91 -9.69
CA PHE A 37 2.23 -6.23 -11.12
C PHE A 37 3.41 -5.62 -11.91
N LEU A 38 3.92 -4.46 -11.48
CA LEU A 38 5.07 -3.81 -12.12
C LEU A 38 6.42 -4.19 -11.51
N SER A 39 6.45 -5.04 -10.47
CA SER A 39 7.66 -5.46 -9.77
C SER A 39 8.73 -6.06 -10.69
N VAL A 40 8.32 -6.81 -11.71
CA VAL A 40 9.22 -7.39 -12.72
C VAL A 40 9.87 -6.28 -13.52
N THR A 41 9.07 -5.34 -14.06
CA THR A 41 9.56 -4.21 -14.85
C THR A 41 10.51 -3.31 -14.05
N PHE A 42 10.22 -3.07 -12.78
CA PHE A 42 11.11 -2.30 -11.90
C PHE A 42 12.39 -3.06 -11.57
N GLY A 43 12.30 -4.36 -11.31
CA GLY A 43 13.47 -5.20 -11.05
C GLY A 43 14.40 -5.29 -12.25
N THR A 44 13.86 -5.45 -13.47
CA THR A 44 14.65 -5.44 -14.71
C THR A 44 15.27 -4.07 -14.96
N ALA A 45 14.53 -2.97 -14.76
CA ALA A 45 15.07 -1.62 -14.94
C ALA A 45 16.24 -1.31 -13.99
N ILE A 46 16.16 -1.80 -12.74
CA ILE A 46 17.28 -1.68 -11.78
C ILE A 46 18.44 -2.59 -12.19
N GLY A 47 18.15 -3.81 -12.64
CA GLY A 47 19.17 -4.73 -13.17
C GLY A 47 19.92 -4.13 -14.35
N ASP A 48 19.20 -3.51 -15.29
CA ASP A 48 19.77 -2.87 -16.48
C ASP A 48 20.64 -1.66 -16.09
N SER A 49 20.14 -0.82 -15.17
CA SER A 49 20.92 0.31 -14.65
C SER A 49 22.17 -0.15 -13.89
N TRP A 50 22.09 -1.27 -13.17
CA TRP A 50 23.24 -1.85 -12.49
C TRP A 50 24.24 -2.42 -13.51
N LEU A 51 23.76 -3.10 -14.56
CA LEU A 51 24.57 -3.66 -15.64
C LEU A 51 25.36 -2.57 -16.38
N ASP A 52 24.71 -1.45 -16.70
CA ASP A 52 25.37 -0.27 -17.28
C ASP A 52 26.44 0.30 -16.35
N GLY A 53 26.18 0.32 -15.04
CA GLY A 53 27.14 0.80 -14.03
C GLY A 53 28.39 -0.06 -13.88
N VAL A 54 28.31 -1.36 -14.20
CA VAL A 54 29.47 -2.28 -14.21
C VAL A 54 30.13 -2.41 -15.59
N GLY A 55 29.75 -1.56 -16.55
CA GLY A 55 30.35 -1.51 -17.88
C GLY A 55 29.74 -2.48 -18.90
N GLY A 56 28.51 -2.94 -18.66
CA GLY A 56 27.74 -3.76 -19.60
C GLY A 56 28.15 -5.23 -19.66
N MET A 57 29.19 -5.63 -18.92
CA MET A 57 29.72 -7.00 -18.90
C MET A 57 29.60 -7.56 -17.49
N ALA A 58 28.51 -8.28 -17.24
CA ALA A 58 28.32 -9.07 -16.02
C ALA A 58 27.94 -10.50 -16.39
N ASP A 59 28.32 -11.42 -15.52
CA ASP A 59 27.90 -12.81 -15.61
C ASP A 59 26.36 -12.88 -15.49
N THR A 60 25.69 -13.62 -16.37
CA THR A 60 24.21 -13.68 -16.45
C THR A 60 23.61 -14.08 -15.09
N SER A 61 24.29 -14.97 -14.37
CA SER A 61 23.90 -15.42 -13.04
C SER A 61 23.86 -14.29 -11.99
N ASN A 62 24.75 -13.30 -12.09
CA ASN A 62 24.77 -12.16 -11.17
C ASN A 62 23.67 -11.14 -11.52
N TYR A 63 23.44 -10.91 -12.81
CA TYR A 63 22.35 -10.05 -13.28
C TYR A 63 20.98 -10.60 -12.85
N GLU A 64 20.71 -11.89 -13.12
CA GLU A 64 19.46 -12.55 -12.73
C GLU A 64 19.23 -12.46 -11.22
N ARG A 65 20.27 -12.70 -10.41
CA ARG A 65 20.16 -12.62 -8.95
C ARG A 65 19.78 -11.22 -8.46
N ILE A 66 20.30 -10.17 -9.10
CA ILE A 66 19.98 -8.78 -8.74
C ILE A 66 18.56 -8.44 -9.15
N VAL A 67 18.17 -8.77 -10.38
CA VAL A 67 16.80 -8.55 -10.89
C VAL A 67 15.79 -9.27 -9.99
N ASP A 68 15.99 -10.56 -9.72
CA ASP A 68 15.10 -11.37 -8.89
C ASP A 68 14.99 -10.83 -7.46
N THR A 69 16.12 -10.43 -6.87
CA THR A 69 16.14 -9.85 -5.51
C THR A 69 15.31 -8.57 -5.46
N GLN A 70 15.47 -7.69 -6.45
CA GLN A 70 14.74 -6.42 -6.47
C GLN A 70 13.26 -6.62 -6.80
N THR A 71 12.94 -7.46 -7.78
CA THR A 71 11.55 -7.84 -8.07
C THR A 71 10.86 -8.41 -6.83
N ASN A 72 11.50 -9.35 -6.13
CA ASN A 72 10.93 -9.96 -4.94
C ASN A 72 10.71 -8.93 -3.81
N ASN A 73 11.66 -7.99 -3.62
CA ASN A 73 11.48 -6.89 -2.66
C ASN A 73 10.27 -6.01 -3.00
N PHE A 74 10.08 -5.65 -4.28
CA PHE A 74 8.90 -4.88 -4.70
C PHE A 74 7.60 -5.64 -4.49
N VAL A 75 7.57 -6.96 -4.75
CA VAL A 75 6.39 -7.79 -4.47
C VAL A 75 6.10 -7.83 -2.97
N ILE A 76 7.11 -8.01 -2.12
CA ILE A 76 6.95 -8.03 -0.66
C ILE A 76 6.40 -6.69 -0.16
N ILE A 77 7.01 -5.58 -0.59
CA ILE A 77 6.57 -4.23 -0.19
C ILE A 77 5.13 -3.99 -0.67
N GLY A 78 4.83 -4.29 -1.95
CA GLY A 78 3.48 -4.17 -2.51
C GLY A 78 2.46 -5.01 -1.74
N SER A 79 2.84 -6.23 -1.31
CA SER A 79 2.01 -7.13 -0.49
C SER A 79 1.70 -6.55 0.87
N ILE A 80 2.69 -5.97 1.54
CA ILE A 80 2.51 -5.34 2.85
C ILE A 80 1.60 -4.11 2.73
N LEU A 81 1.83 -3.25 1.73
CA LEU A 81 0.98 -2.07 1.50
C LEU A 81 -0.47 -2.46 1.18
N PHE A 82 -0.66 -3.42 0.28
CA PHE A 82 -1.99 -3.93 -0.08
C PHE A 82 -2.67 -4.59 1.13
N GLY A 83 -1.97 -5.48 1.83
CA GLY A 83 -2.47 -6.17 3.00
C GLY A 83 -2.85 -5.22 4.14
N ALA A 84 -2.01 -4.23 4.43
CA ALA A 84 -2.30 -3.19 5.41
C ALA A 84 -3.55 -2.38 5.01
N GLY A 85 -3.66 -1.94 3.75
CA GLY A 85 -4.82 -1.18 3.29
C GLY A 85 -6.14 -1.96 3.36
N VAL A 86 -6.11 -3.25 3.01
CA VAL A 86 -7.27 -4.14 3.16
C VAL A 86 -7.62 -4.38 4.63
N LEU A 87 -6.63 -4.65 5.48
CA LEU A 87 -6.85 -4.86 6.92
C LEU A 87 -7.44 -3.62 7.60
N THR A 88 -6.92 -2.44 7.30
CA THR A 88 -7.47 -1.18 7.81
C THR A 88 -8.91 -0.98 7.34
N SER A 89 -9.19 -1.24 6.05
CA SER A 89 -10.56 -1.15 5.51
C SER A 89 -11.54 -2.10 6.21
N LEU A 90 -11.13 -3.36 6.42
CA LEU A 90 -11.94 -4.37 7.10
C LEU A 90 -12.14 -4.02 8.58
N GLY A 91 -11.10 -3.54 9.25
CA GLY A 91 -11.16 -3.08 10.63
C GLY A 91 -12.17 -1.95 10.80
N THR A 92 -12.09 -0.91 9.96
CA THR A 92 -13.06 0.19 9.97
C THR A 92 -14.49 -0.32 9.75
N PHE A 93 -14.71 -1.20 8.77
CA PHE A 93 -16.03 -1.77 8.52
C PHE A 93 -16.57 -2.55 9.73
N TYR A 94 -15.74 -3.40 10.35
CA TYR A 94 -16.13 -4.22 11.50
C TYR A 94 -16.45 -3.37 12.73
N PHE A 95 -15.62 -2.37 13.04
CA PHE A 95 -15.88 -1.44 14.14
C PHE A 95 -17.15 -0.62 13.90
N SER A 96 -17.35 -0.08 12.70
CA SER A 96 -18.58 0.66 12.36
C SER A 96 -19.84 -0.20 12.47
N ALA A 97 -19.79 -1.45 12.00
CA ALA A 97 -20.93 -2.38 12.11
C ALA A 97 -21.28 -2.70 13.57
N ARG A 98 -20.28 -2.81 14.45
CA ARG A 98 -20.49 -3.07 15.88
C ARG A 98 -21.05 -1.87 16.63
N TYR A 99 -20.70 -0.65 16.21
CA TYR A 99 -21.27 0.58 16.75
C TYR A 99 -22.77 0.71 16.46
N ILE A 100 -23.20 0.44 15.23
CA ILE A 100 -24.62 0.54 14.83
C ILE A 100 -25.49 -0.43 15.63
N LYS A 101 -24.98 -1.63 15.91
CA LYS A 101 -25.72 -2.64 16.68
C LYS A 101 -25.86 -2.31 18.18
N GLY A 102 -25.06 -1.38 18.71
CA GLY A 102 -25.11 -0.97 20.11
C GLY A 102 -26.11 0.14 20.43
N GLU A 103 -26.72 0.79 19.42
CA GLU A 103 -27.78 1.79 19.61
C GLU A 103 -29.20 1.21 19.55
N GLU A 104 -29.35 -0.09 19.26
CA GLU A 104 -30.66 -0.76 19.19
C GLU A 104 -31.04 -1.53 20.47
N GLU A 105 -30.22 -1.48 21.53
CA GLU A 105 -30.50 -2.03 22.87
C GLU A 105 -30.71 -0.93 23.91
#